data_AF-A0A1L7GRD3-F1
#
_entry.id   AF-A0A1L7GRD3-F1
#
_cell.length_a   1.000
_cell.length_b   1.000
_cell.length_c   1.000
_cell.angle_alpha   90.00
_cell.angle_beta   90.00
_cell.angle_gamma   90.00
#
_symmetry.space_group_name_H-M   'P 1'
#
loop_
_entity.id
_entity.type
_entity.pdbx_description
1 polymer ?
#
loop_
_entity_poly.entity_id
_entity_poly.type
_entity_poly.pdbx_seq_one_letter_code
_entity_poly.pdbx_strand_id
1 'polypeptide(L)' 'MRRAEHRIFRDPETTPTVVASCLHADCGWAAAPGADVAEVDRQCMTHTGLNAGHGRFLRGFEDIALVHRVATA' A
#
# COMPACT_ATOMS: atom_id res chain seq x y z
N MET A 1 21.63 -0.64 -30.33
CA MET A 1 20.98 -1.05 -29.07
C MET A 1 19.67 -1.77 -29.40
N ARG A 2 19.47 -3.00 -28.95
CA ARG A 2 18.21 -3.73 -29.18
C ARG A 2 17.31 -3.56 -27.95
N ARG A 3 16.16 -2.89 -28.09
CA ARG A 3 15.18 -2.77 -27.01
C ARG A 3 14.53 -4.14 -26.78
N ALA A 4 14.49 -4.60 -25.54
CA ALA A 4 13.75 -5.81 -25.14
C ALA A 4 12.50 -5.39 -24.38
N GLU A 5 11.38 -6.07 -24.64
CA GLU A 5 10.16 -5.91 -23.85
C GLU A 5 10.39 -6.53 -22.46
N HIS A 6 9.95 -5.82 -21.43
CA HIS A 6 9.98 -6.29 -20.05
C HIS A 6 8.58 -6.18 -19.46
N ARG A 7 8.28 -7.06 -18.51
CA ARG A 7 7.05 -7.02 -17.70
C ARG A 7 7.39 -7.03 -16.22
N ILE A 8 6.54 -6.36 -15.46
CA ILE A 8 6.63 -6.32 -14.00
C ILE A 8 5.62 -7.30 -13.40
N PHE A 9 6.06 -8.05 -12.41
CA PHE A 9 5.25 -8.99 -11.64
C PHE A 9 5.52 -8.74 -10.17
N ARG A 10 4.55 -9.05 -9.31
CA ARG A 10 4.82 -9.12 -7.87
C ARG A 10 5.60 -10.40 -7.57
N ASP A 11 6.55 -10.31 -6.64
CA ASP A 11 7.23 -11.46 -6.08
C ASP A 11 6.22 -12.37 -5.34
N PRO A 12 6.02 -13.63 -5.78
CA PRO A 12 5.06 -14.54 -5.17
C PRO A 12 5.42 -14.95 -3.73
N GLU A 13 6.68 -14.79 -3.32
CA GLU A 13 7.13 -15.08 -1.96
C GLU A 13 6.87 -13.92 -1.00
N THR A 14 6.38 -12.79 -1.51
CA THR A 14 6.10 -11.60 -0.70
C THR A 14 4.61 -11.40 -0.42
N THR A 15 4.33 -11.08 0.84
CA THR A 15 3.03 -10.58 1.26
C THR A 15 3.08 -9.05 1.25
N PRO A 16 2.19 -8.36 0.52
CA PRO A 16 2.15 -6.90 0.53
C PRO A 16 1.94 -6.35 1.94
N THR A 17 2.69 -5.32 2.27
CA THR A 17 2.46 -4.52 3.48
C THR A 17 1.46 -3.41 3.15
N VAL A 18 0.43 -3.29 3.97
CA VAL A 18 -0.59 -2.26 3.88
C VAL A 18 -0.22 -1.15 4.84
N VAL A 19 -0.27 0.09 4.36
CA VAL A 19 -0.03 1.29 5.16
C VAL A 19 -1.19 2.27 4.98
N ALA A 20 -1.45 3.09 6.01
CA ALA A 20 -2.41 4.16 5.90
C ALA A 20 -1.98 5.40 6.71
N SER A 21 -2.31 6.59 6.22
CA SER A 21 -2.10 7.85 6.95
C SER A 21 -3.31 8.78 6.81
N CYS A 22 -3.64 9.49 7.89
CA CYS A 22 -4.76 10.43 7.87
C CYS A 22 -4.41 11.64 6.99
N LEU A 23 -5.38 12.09 6.18
CA LEU A 23 -5.25 13.27 5.31
C LEU A 23 -5.90 14.52 5.90
N HIS A 24 -6.37 14.45 7.15
CA HIS A 24 -6.81 15.65 7.86
C HIS A 24 -5.61 16.57 8.08
N ALA A 25 -5.80 17.88 7.86
CA ALA A 25 -4.74 18.86 8.01
C ALA A 25 -4.12 18.76 9.42
N ASP A 26 -2.79 18.76 9.49
CA ASP A 26 -2.01 18.76 10.73
C ASP A 26 -2.20 17.54 11.68
N CYS A 27 -2.85 16.46 11.23
CA CYS A 27 -3.12 15.30 12.09
C CYS A 27 -1.87 14.43 12.34
N GLY A 28 -1.07 14.17 11.30
CA GLY A 28 0.15 13.36 11.39
C GLY A 28 -0.06 11.87 11.75
N TRP A 29 -1.30 11.41 11.92
CA TRP A 29 -1.60 10.04 12.28
C TRP A 29 -1.29 9.05 11.15
N ALA A 30 -0.69 7.92 11.49
CA ALA A 30 -0.47 6.79 10.61
C ALA A 30 -0.84 5.48 11.31
N ALA A 31 -1.38 4.54 10.55
CA ALA A 31 -1.64 3.18 11.01
C ALA A 31 -0.32 2.43 11.21
N ALA A 32 -0.31 1.50 12.17
CA ALA A 32 0.72 0.47 12.22
C ALA A 32 0.65 -0.37 10.93
N PRO A 33 1.74 -0.46 10.14
CA PRO A 33 1.77 -1.26 8.91
C PRO A 33 1.53 -2.74 9.18
N GLY A 34 0.90 -3.44 8.24
CA GLY A 34 0.67 -4.88 8.38
C GLY A 34 0.16 -5.55 7.11
N ALA A 35 0.14 -6.88 7.11
CA ALA A 35 -0.34 -7.67 5.97
C ALA A 35 -1.89 -7.74 5.87
N ASP A 36 -2.59 -7.46 6.97
CA ASP A 36 -4.06 -7.51 7.01
C ASP A 36 -4.67 -6.13 6.72
N VAL A 37 -5.26 -6.01 5.53
CA VAL A 37 -6.01 -4.79 5.12
C VAL A 37 -7.12 -4.47 6.12
N ALA A 38 -7.83 -5.48 6.63
CA ALA A 38 -8.94 -5.26 7.54
C ALA A 38 -8.46 -4.71 8.88
N GLU A 39 -7.28 -5.11 9.34
CA GLU A 39 -6.68 -4.55 10.55
C GLU A 39 -6.26 -3.08 10.36
N VAL A 40 -5.65 -2.74 9.23
CA VAL A 40 -5.31 -1.34 8.90
C VAL A 40 -6.58 -0.48 8.76
N ASP A 41 -7.62 -1.01 8.11
CA ASP A 41 -8.91 -0.33 7.99
C ASP A 41 -9.58 -0.14 9.36
N ARG A 42 -9.48 -1.12 10.28
CA ARG A 42 -9.94 -0.98 11.68
C ARG A 42 -9.26 0.18 12.38
N GLN A 43 -7.94 0.32 12.24
CA GLN A 43 -7.21 1.45 12.81
C GLN A 43 -7.70 2.80 12.27
N CYS A 44 -7.96 2.90 10.96
CA CYS A 44 -8.54 4.10 10.34
C CYS A 44 -9.95 4.42 10.88
N MET A 45 -10.80 3.40 11.04
CA MET A 45 -12.15 3.58 11.60
C MET A 45 -12.10 4.02 13.06
N THR A 46 -11.23 3.42 13.87
CA THR A 46 -11.00 3.85 15.26
C THR A 46 -10.52 5.30 15.30
N HIS A 47 -9.56 5.68 14.44
CA HIS A 47 -9.07 7.05 14.36
C HIS A 47 -10.19 8.06 14.01
N THR A 48 -11.03 7.70 13.03
CA THR A 48 -12.22 8.49 12.64
C THR A 48 -13.20 8.63 13.80
N GLY A 49 -13.46 7.55 14.53
CA GLY A 49 -14.37 7.53 15.67
C GLY A 49 -13.90 8.39 16.84
N LEU A 50 -12.59 8.54 17.02
CA LEU A 50 -11.99 9.37 18.07
C LEU A 50 -11.87 10.85 17.67
N ASN A 51 -11.83 11.18 16.38
CA ASN A 51 -11.53 12.53 15.90
C ASN A 51 -12.53 12.96 14.81
N ALA A 52 -13.42 13.90 15.15
CA ALA A 52 -14.41 14.42 14.22
C ALA A 52 -13.75 15.08 13.01
N GLY A 53 -14.17 14.69 11.79
CA GLY A 53 -13.63 15.23 10.54
C GLY A 53 -12.42 14.46 9.96
N HIS A 54 -11.94 13.41 10.63
CA HIS A 54 -10.81 12.60 10.20
C HIS A 54 -11.24 11.39 9.35
N GLY A 55 -12.03 11.62 8.30
CA GLY A 55 -12.65 10.55 7.49
C GLY A 55 -11.92 10.19 6.18
N ARG A 56 -10.73 10.76 5.92
CA ARG A 56 -9.98 10.55 4.67
C ARG A 56 -8.56 10.09 4.97
N PHE A 57 -8.14 9.02 4.29
CA PHE A 57 -6.84 8.40 4.50
C PHE A 57 -6.15 8.16 3.16
N LEU A 58 -4.84 8.40 3.10
CA LEU A 58 -3.98 7.83 2.07
C LEU A 58 -3.76 6.37 2.42
N ARG A 59 -3.87 5.47 1.43
CA ARG A 59 -3.60 4.04 1.61
C ARG A 59 -2.54 3.60 0.60
N GLY A 60 -1.53 2.88 1.08
CA GLY A 60 -0.44 2.34 0.29
C GLY A 60 -0.37 0.82 0.42
N PHE A 61 0.13 0.17 -0.63
CA PHE A 61 0.47 -1.25 -0.66
C PHE A 61 1.90 -1.36 -1.14
N GLU A 62 2.75 -1.94 -0.31
CA GLU A 62 4.18 -2.08 -0.57
C GLU A 62 4.51 -3.56 -0.75
N ASP A 63 5.08 -3.92 -1.90
CA ASP A 63 5.52 -5.28 -2.21
C ASP A 63 6.84 -5.25 -3.00
N ILE A 64 7.41 -6.43 -3.25
CA ILE A 64 8.59 -6.56 -4.11
C ILE A 64 8.12 -6.79 -5.55
N ALA A 65 8.65 -5.97 -6.45
CA ALA A 65 8.38 -6.08 -7.88
C ALA A 65 9.56 -6.75 -8.60
N LEU A 66 9.26 -7.83 -9.32
CA LEU A 66 10.18 -8.56 -10.18
C LEU A 66 10.02 -8.11 -11.64
N VAL A 67 11.14 -7.87 -12.32
CA VAL A 67 11.16 -7.49 -13.73
C VAL A 67 11.65 -8.65 -14.58
N HIS A 68 10.82 -9.13 -15.50
CA HIS A 68 11.14 -10.24 -16.39
C HIS A 68 11.25 -9.76 -17.82
N ARG A 69 12.27 -10.25 -18.54
CA ARG A 69 12.38 -10.06 -19.98
C ARG A 69 11.36 -10.95 -20.69
N VAL A 70 10.56 -10.38 -21.58
CA VAL A 70 9.66 -11.15 -22.43
C VAL A 70 10.48 -11.68 -23.60
N ALA A 71 10.59 -13.01 -23.72
CA ALA A 71 11.17 -13.60 -24.92
C ALA A 71 10.20 -13.35 -26.08
N THR A 72 10.65 -12.61 -27.09
CA THR A 72 9.94 -12.56 -28.38
C THR A 72 10.07 -13.94 -29.01
N ALA A 73 8.94 -14.64 -29.20
CA ALA A 73 8.87 -15.88 -29.96
C ALA A 73 9.34 -15.69 -31.40
#